data_AF-A0A8H4IPS9-F1
#
_entry.id   AF-A0A8H4IPS9-F1
#
_cell.length_a   1.000
_cell.length_b   1.000
_cell.length_c   1.000
_cell.angle_alpha   90.00
_cell.angle_beta   90.00
_cell.angle_gamma   90.00
#
_symmetry.space_group_name_H-M   'P 1'
#
loop_
_entity.id
_entity.type
_entity.pdbx_description
1 polymer ?
#
loop_
_entity_poly.entity_id
_entity_poly.type
_entity_poly.pdbx_seq_one_letter_code
_entity_poly.pdbx_strand_id
1 'polypeptide(L)'
;MRSYVLPLAFSLTSTALAIDPLLGFNSFVEVENRTLDEIYQEALKEGGVNGLKEAFEARFPGMTLDLTVDLSKYHDVNIDRQLATDSLYVDSIILQTLNDYPRWKSQGALLPYKPLGWEKVFSDFKDPDGAFTALFIYSWSNVWNTDYVDIAAAPKEFTDYLKPEFEDKLV
;
A
#
# COMPACT_ATOMS: atom_id res chain seq x y z
N MET A 1 -41.20 53.46 17.29
CA MET A 1 -40.27 52.45 16.73
C MET A 1 -39.94 51.43 17.81
N ARG A 2 -39.75 50.15 17.47
CA ARG A 2 -39.28 49.11 18.40
C ARG A 2 -38.23 48.28 17.66
N SER A 3 -36.96 48.45 18.02
CA SER A 3 -35.85 47.77 17.35
C SER A 3 -35.68 46.36 17.90
N TYR A 4 -35.61 45.36 17.02
CA TYR A 4 -35.17 44.01 17.38
C TYR A 4 -33.68 43.88 17.09
N VAL A 5 -32.94 43.30 18.03
CA VAL A 5 -31.53 42.94 17.86
C VAL A 5 -31.43 41.42 17.96
N LEU A 6 -30.95 40.77 16.90
CA LEU A 6 -30.65 39.35 16.91
C LEU A 6 -29.21 39.15 17.42
N PRO A 7 -28.97 38.33 18.46
CA PRO A 7 -27.62 37.91 18.82
C PRO A 7 -27.14 36.84 17.83
N LEU A 8 -26.05 37.10 17.12
CA LEU A 8 -25.43 36.12 16.24
C LEU A 8 -24.50 35.21 17.05
N ALA A 9 -24.88 33.95 17.23
CA ALA A 9 -24.10 32.97 17.99
C ALA A 9 -22.96 32.40 17.12
N PHE A 10 -21.71 32.73 17.45
CA PHE A 10 -20.54 32.08 16.86
C PHE A 10 -20.29 30.72 17.54
N SER A 11 -20.47 29.63 16.80
CA SER A 11 -20.03 28.30 17.20
C SER A 11 -18.54 28.13 16.90
N LEU A 12 -17.68 28.10 17.93
CA LEU A 12 -16.31 27.62 17.76
C LEU A 12 -16.33 26.09 17.59
N THR A 13 -16.20 25.62 16.35
CA THR A 13 -15.84 24.23 16.06
C THR A 13 -14.39 24.00 16.47
N SER A 14 -14.18 23.48 17.68
CA SER A 14 -12.86 23.06 18.14
C SER A 14 -12.41 21.83 17.33
N THR A 15 -11.41 22.01 16.46
CA THR A 15 -10.77 20.90 15.74
C THR A 15 -10.02 20.02 16.74
N ALA A 16 -10.60 18.87 17.10
CA ALA A 16 -9.92 17.88 17.89
C ALA A 16 -8.86 17.21 17.02
N LEU A 17 -7.59 17.60 17.21
CA LEU A 17 -6.47 16.82 16.71
C LEU A 17 -6.44 15.51 17.49
N ALA A 18 -6.71 14.40 16.80
CA ALA A 18 -6.49 13.07 17.34
C ALA A 18 -4.97 12.87 17.45
N ILE A 19 -4.43 12.99 18.67
CA ILE A 19 -3.03 12.65 18.94
C ILE A 19 -2.93 11.13 18.91
N ASP A 20 -2.21 10.60 17.94
CA ASP A 20 -2.04 9.16 17.78
C ASP A 20 -1.05 8.62 18.83
N PRO A 21 -1.48 7.73 19.75
CA PRO A 21 -0.67 7.33 20.89
C PRO A 21 0.25 6.13 20.62
N LEU A 22 0.14 5.45 19.47
CA LEU A 22 0.71 4.12 19.29
C LEU A 22 2.16 4.15 18.80
N LEU A 23 2.46 4.92 17.74
CA LEU A 23 3.83 5.14 17.24
C LEU A 23 4.22 6.63 17.13
N GLY A 24 3.29 7.56 17.40
CA GLY A 24 3.59 8.99 17.56
C GLY A 24 3.97 9.75 16.26
N PHE A 25 3.71 9.19 15.08
CA PHE A 25 4.02 9.84 13.81
C PHE A 25 3.16 11.09 13.59
N ASN A 26 3.81 12.25 13.40
CA ASN A 26 3.16 13.57 13.43
C ASN A 26 2.66 14.02 12.04
N SER A 27 1.53 14.72 11.99
CA SER A 27 0.72 14.89 10.78
C SER A 27 1.04 16.14 9.94
N PHE A 28 2.20 16.16 9.29
CA PHE A 28 2.37 16.74 7.94
C PHE A 28 3.70 16.26 7.37
N VAL A 29 3.66 15.52 6.26
CA VAL A 29 4.85 15.01 5.59
C VAL A 29 4.96 15.58 4.19
N GLU A 30 6.11 16.19 3.91
CA GLU A 30 6.50 16.70 2.59
C GLU A 30 6.80 15.54 1.63
N VAL A 31 6.83 15.83 0.33
CA VAL A 31 7.31 14.86 -0.67
C VAL A 31 8.83 14.76 -0.54
N GLU A 32 9.34 13.54 -0.50
CA GLU A 32 10.77 13.23 -0.48
C GLU A 32 11.50 13.99 -1.60
N ASN A 33 12.56 14.69 -1.20
CA ASN A 33 13.35 15.57 -2.05
C ASN A 33 14.79 15.04 -2.25
N ARG A 34 15.23 14.06 -1.45
CA ARG A 34 16.49 13.34 -1.61
C ARG A 34 16.47 12.49 -2.88
N THR A 35 17.62 12.39 -3.53
CA THR A 35 17.87 11.41 -4.59
C THR A 35 17.91 9.99 -4.03
N LEU A 36 17.73 8.98 -4.91
CA LEU A 36 17.88 7.58 -4.51
C LEU A 36 19.27 7.26 -3.92
N ASP A 37 20.32 7.97 -4.35
CA ASP A 37 21.67 7.78 -3.81
C ASP A 37 21.82 8.38 -2.41
N GLU A 38 21.18 9.51 -2.12
CA GLU A 38 21.16 10.11 -0.76
C GLU A 38 20.32 9.28 0.23
N ILE A 39 19.18 8.73 -0.22
CA ILE A 39 18.38 7.78 0.57
C ILE A 39 19.21 6.51 0.86
N TYR A 40 19.92 6.01 -0.15
CA TYR A 40 20.82 4.86 -0.05
C TYR A 40 22.00 5.07 0.92
N GLN A 41 22.62 6.25 0.94
CA GLN A 41 23.69 6.53 1.93
C GLN A 41 23.18 6.51 3.38
N GLU A 42 21.91 6.81 3.61
CA GLU A 42 21.29 6.65 4.92
C GLU A 42 20.96 5.18 5.21
N ALA A 43 20.27 4.50 4.29
CA ALA A 43 19.82 3.12 4.49
C ALA A 43 20.92 2.04 4.35
N LEU A 44 22.16 2.41 3.99
CA LEU A 44 23.38 1.59 4.10
C LEU A 44 23.68 1.10 5.53
N LYS A 45 22.90 1.53 6.52
CA LYS A 45 23.03 1.20 7.94
C LYS A 45 22.19 -0.05 8.35
N GLU A 46 21.47 -0.69 7.41
CA GLU A 46 20.27 -1.54 7.67
C GLU A 46 20.39 -3.06 7.24
N GLY A 47 19.79 -3.63 6.15
CA GLY A 47 20.10 -5.01 5.61
C GLY A 47 18.96 -6.03 5.22
N GLY A 48 19.27 -7.27 4.71
CA GLY A 48 18.32 -8.42 4.39
C GLY A 48 18.41 -9.25 3.03
N VAL A 49 17.65 -10.34 2.75
CA VAL A 49 17.57 -11.05 1.40
C VAL A 49 16.13 -11.53 0.99
N ASN A 50 15.61 -11.73 -0.26
CA ASN A 50 16.12 -11.94 -1.65
C ASN A 50 15.06 -11.55 -2.77
N GLY A 51 15.29 -11.77 -4.08
CA GLY A 51 14.30 -11.61 -5.19
C GLY A 51 14.30 -10.25 -5.93
N LEU A 52 13.29 -9.39 -5.68
CA LEU A 52 13.32 -7.94 -6.02
C LEU A 52 14.65 -7.28 -5.61
N LYS A 53 15.19 -7.80 -4.50
CA LYS A 53 16.55 -7.67 -3.99
C LYS A 53 17.66 -7.72 -5.03
N GLU A 54 17.58 -8.55 -6.08
CA GLU A 54 18.67 -8.65 -7.06
C GLU A 54 18.87 -7.31 -7.80
N ALA A 55 17.78 -6.66 -8.20
CA ALA A 55 17.81 -5.31 -8.78
C ALA A 55 18.12 -4.24 -7.71
N PHE A 56 17.59 -4.40 -6.50
CA PHE A 56 17.79 -3.46 -5.40
C PHE A 56 19.25 -3.41 -4.92
N GLU A 57 19.89 -4.54 -4.61
CA GLU A 57 21.27 -4.62 -4.13
C GLU A 57 22.29 -4.34 -5.24
N ALA A 58 21.99 -4.71 -6.50
CA ALA A 58 22.80 -4.28 -7.63
C ALA A 58 22.77 -2.74 -7.78
N ARG A 59 21.67 -2.08 -7.38
CA ARG A 59 21.55 -0.62 -7.33
C ARG A 59 22.11 0.00 -6.04
N PHE A 60 22.15 -0.75 -4.95
CA PHE A 60 22.50 -0.30 -3.60
C PHE A 60 23.53 -1.23 -2.92
N PRO A 61 24.81 -1.30 -3.38
CA PRO A 61 25.76 -2.32 -2.93
C PRO A 61 26.19 -2.18 -1.46
N GLY A 62 25.75 -3.12 -0.61
CA GLY A 62 26.02 -3.09 0.83
C GLY A 62 24.78 -2.69 1.65
N MET A 63 23.74 -2.15 1.01
CA MET A 63 22.40 -2.50 1.43
C MET A 63 22.11 -3.94 1.03
N THR A 64 21.11 -4.49 1.68
CA THR A 64 20.70 -5.90 1.59
C THR A 64 19.16 -5.82 1.83
N LEU A 65 18.27 -6.54 1.12
CA LEU A 65 16.79 -6.39 1.21
C LEU A 65 16.06 -7.67 1.67
N ASP A 66 15.50 -7.70 2.90
CA ASP A 66 14.80 -8.88 3.44
C ASP A 66 13.39 -9.02 2.89
N LEU A 67 13.11 -10.15 2.25
CA LEU A 67 11.86 -10.40 1.54
C LEU A 67 11.33 -11.79 1.85
N THR A 68 10.45 -11.84 2.84
CA THR A 68 9.52 -12.96 3.01
C THR A 68 8.34 -12.78 2.06
N VAL A 69 7.87 -13.89 1.45
CA VAL A 69 6.67 -13.91 0.59
C VAL A 69 5.71 -14.98 1.09
N ASP A 70 4.50 -14.58 1.43
CA ASP A 70 3.36 -15.45 1.73
C ASP A 70 2.05 -14.81 1.20
N LEU A 71 0.93 -15.50 1.31
CA LEU A 71 -0.39 -14.97 0.97
C LEU A 71 -0.73 -13.76 1.86
N SER A 72 -1.28 -12.70 1.27
CA SER A 72 -1.58 -11.47 2.03
C SER A 72 -2.45 -11.71 3.27
N LYS A 73 -3.41 -12.66 3.16
CA LYS A 73 -4.32 -13.13 4.23
C LYS A 73 -3.68 -13.90 5.40
N TYR A 74 -2.36 -14.06 5.38
CA TYR A 74 -1.55 -14.61 6.48
C TYR A 74 -0.55 -13.57 6.98
N HIS A 75 -0.02 -12.72 6.09
CA HIS A 75 0.76 -11.55 6.47
C HIS A 75 -0.07 -10.53 7.28
N ASP A 76 -1.29 -10.19 6.87
CA ASP A 76 -2.18 -9.25 7.57
C ASP A 76 -2.43 -9.66 9.04
N VAL A 77 -2.85 -10.90 9.28
CA VAL A 77 -3.08 -11.48 10.61
C VAL A 77 -1.78 -11.60 11.40
N ASN A 78 -0.64 -11.88 10.74
CA ASN A 78 0.65 -11.93 11.40
C ASN A 78 1.16 -10.53 11.81
N ILE A 79 0.85 -9.48 11.05
CA ILE A 79 1.15 -8.08 11.40
C ILE A 79 0.23 -7.61 12.53
N ASP A 80 -1.07 -7.88 12.46
CA ASP A 80 -2.03 -7.58 13.54
C ASP A 80 -1.63 -8.24 14.86
N ARG A 81 -1.16 -9.49 14.80
CA ARG A 81 -0.59 -10.19 15.96
C ARG A 81 0.64 -9.46 16.50
N GLN A 82 1.60 -9.09 15.65
CA GLN A 82 2.84 -8.43 16.05
C GLN A 82 2.60 -7.04 16.66
N LEU A 83 1.68 -6.25 16.09
CA LEU A 83 1.26 -4.96 16.64
C LEU A 83 0.59 -5.14 18.01
N ALA A 84 -0.25 -6.16 18.17
CA ALA A 84 -0.91 -6.48 19.44
C ALA A 84 0.03 -7.06 20.52
N THR A 85 1.24 -7.50 20.15
CA THR A 85 2.24 -8.07 21.09
C THR A 85 3.55 -7.27 21.18
N ASP A 86 3.58 -6.04 20.66
CA ASP A 86 4.77 -5.15 20.64
C ASP A 86 6.03 -5.87 20.12
N SER A 87 5.87 -6.59 19.00
CA SER A 87 6.88 -7.49 18.46
C SER A 87 6.97 -7.44 16.92
N LEU A 88 6.79 -6.25 16.35
CA LEU A 88 6.90 -6.01 14.91
C LEU A 88 8.37 -6.14 14.48
N TYR A 89 8.64 -6.93 13.43
CA TYR A 89 9.99 -7.17 12.90
C TYR A 89 10.19 -6.76 11.44
N VAL A 90 9.21 -6.10 10.81
CA VAL A 90 9.29 -5.67 9.39
C VAL A 90 9.12 -4.17 9.24
N ASP A 91 9.94 -3.57 8.39
CA ASP A 91 9.97 -2.12 8.11
C ASP A 91 9.01 -1.70 6.99
N SER A 92 8.43 -2.65 6.26
CA SER A 92 7.53 -2.41 5.13
C SER A 92 6.62 -3.61 4.83
N ILE A 93 5.43 -3.34 4.29
CA ILE A 93 4.42 -4.39 4.02
C ILE A 93 3.66 -4.12 2.71
N ILE A 94 3.63 -5.11 1.80
CA ILE A 94 3.09 -4.99 0.43
C ILE A 94 2.05 -6.11 0.23
N LEU A 95 0.77 -5.74 0.09
CA LEU A 95 -0.36 -6.70 0.14
C LEU A 95 -1.43 -6.42 -0.92
N GLN A 96 -2.17 -7.46 -1.29
CA GLN A 96 -3.40 -7.34 -2.11
C GLN A 96 -4.65 -7.06 -1.25
N THR A 97 -4.57 -7.20 0.08
CA THR A 97 -5.67 -6.92 1.03
C THR A 97 -5.76 -5.42 1.33
N LEU A 98 -6.16 -4.63 0.32
CA LEU A 98 -6.13 -3.16 0.36
C LEU A 98 -6.94 -2.53 1.51
N ASN A 99 -7.88 -3.28 2.09
CA ASN A 99 -8.64 -2.93 3.30
C ASN A 99 -7.78 -2.69 4.56
N ASP A 100 -6.56 -3.24 4.63
CA ASP A 100 -5.76 -3.17 5.85
C ASP A 100 -5.01 -1.85 6.00
N TYR A 101 -4.61 -1.19 4.91
CA TYR A 101 -3.89 0.07 4.99
C TYR A 101 -4.70 1.23 5.62
N PRO A 102 -5.98 1.48 5.28
CA PRO A 102 -6.81 2.45 5.98
C PRO A 102 -7.05 2.09 7.46
N ARG A 103 -7.10 0.79 7.76
CA ARG A 103 -7.29 0.25 9.11
C ARG A 103 -6.05 0.50 9.97
N TRP A 104 -4.86 0.10 9.52
CA TRP A 104 -3.59 0.37 10.20
C TRP A 104 -3.29 1.87 10.30
N LYS A 105 -3.65 2.69 9.30
CA LYS A 105 -3.62 4.16 9.41
C LYS A 105 -4.46 4.65 10.58
N SER A 106 -5.69 4.14 10.75
CA SER A 106 -6.57 4.52 11.87
C SER A 106 -6.12 3.99 13.25
N GLN A 107 -5.06 3.19 13.29
CA GLN A 107 -4.44 2.61 14.49
C GLN A 107 -3.03 3.17 14.76
N GLY A 108 -2.56 4.16 13.99
CA GLY A 108 -1.22 4.74 14.12
C GLY A 108 -0.07 3.83 13.68
N ALA A 109 -0.37 2.68 13.08
CA ALA A 109 0.61 1.63 12.80
C ALA A 109 1.42 1.86 11.50
N LEU A 110 1.18 2.95 10.77
CA LEU A 110 1.87 3.30 9.52
C LEU A 110 2.61 4.62 9.65
N LEU A 111 3.91 4.63 9.35
CA LEU A 111 4.71 5.83 9.14
C LEU A 111 4.24 6.56 7.87
N PRO A 112 3.75 7.81 7.93
CA PRO A 112 3.43 8.57 6.73
C PRO A 112 4.72 8.95 6.00
N TYR A 113 4.85 8.54 4.74
CA TYR A 113 6.01 8.83 3.90
C TYR A 113 5.60 8.97 2.43
N LYS A 114 6.01 10.07 1.80
CA LYS A 114 5.68 10.40 0.41
C LYS A 114 6.94 10.25 -0.46
N PRO A 115 7.23 9.05 -1.00
CA PRO A 115 8.47 8.78 -1.74
C PRO A 115 8.68 9.69 -2.96
N LEU A 116 9.94 9.76 -3.41
CA LEU A 116 10.38 10.64 -4.49
C LEU A 116 9.53 10.44 -5.76
N GLY A 117 8.91 11.50 -6.23
CA GLY A 117 8.00 11.46 -7.38
C GLY A 117 6.53 11.18 -7.04
N TRP A 118 6.15 11.25 -5.76
CA TRP A 118 4.76 11.16 -5.23
C TRP A 118 3.69 11.79 -6.13
N GLU A 119 3.92 13.00 -6.66
CA GLU A 119 2.94 13.72 -7.50
C GLU A 119 2.69 13.10 -8.87
N LYS A 120 3.49 12.11 -9.28
CA LYS A 120 3.29 11.31 -10.50
C LYS A 120 2.42 10.07 -10.24
N VAL A 121 2.21 9.69 -8.98
CA VAL A 121 1.29 8.61 -8.61
C VAL A 121 -0.15 9.16 -8.68
N PHE A 122 -1.03 8.40 -9.33
CA PHE A 122 -2.45 8.73 -9.49
C PHE A 122 -3.14 8.91 -8.13
N SER A 123 -4.11 9.83 -8.04
CA SER A 123 -4.77 10.19 -6.78
C SER A 123 -5.36 8.99 -6.05
N ASP A 124 -6.04 8.13 -6.80
CA ASP A 124 -6.85 7.04 -6.24
C ASP A 124 -5.99 5.83 -5.83
N PHE A 125 -4.68 5.90 -6.08
CA PHE A 125 -3.69 4.88 -5.75
C PHE A 125 -2.78 5.27 -4.57
N LYS A 126 -3.04 6.39 -3.89
CA LYS A 126 -2.21 6.87 -2.78
C LYS A 126 -3.02 7.55 -1.67
N ASP A 127 -2.63 7.34 -0.42
CA ASP A 127 -3.23 8.02 0.72
C ASP A 127 -2.77 9.49 0.79
N PRO A 128 -3.66 10.50 0.88
CA PRO A 128 -3.27 11.91 0.76
C PRO A 128 -2.26 12.39 1.83
N ASP A 129 -2.28 11.77 3.02
CA ASP A 129 -1.36 12.12 4.11
C ASP A 129 0.00 11.40 3.98
N GLY A 130 0.09 10.38 3.12
CA GLY A 130 1.30 9.59 2.86
C GLY A 130 1.35 8.25 3.61
N ALA A 131 0.27 7.80 4.26
CA ALA A 131 0.30 6.58 5.06
C ALA A 131 0.51 5.29 4.24
N PHE A 132 0.13 5.30 2.95
CA PHE A 132 0.34 4.19 2.01
C PHE A 132 0.25 4.65 0.55
N THR A 133 0.80 3.85 -0.36
CA THR A 133 0.68 4.02 -1.81
C THR A 133 0.75 2.67 -2.51
N ALA A 134 0.08 2.53 -3.66
CA ALA A 134 0.30 1.39 -4.55
C ALA A 134 1.74 1.40 -5.09
N LEU A 135 2.34 0.21 -5.18
CA LEU A 135 3.69 0.00 -5.71
C LEU A 135 3.67 -0.42 -7.20
N PHE A 136 2.67 -1.20 -7.58
CA PHE A 136 2.45 -1.70 -8.94
C PHE A 136 0.95 -1.98 -9.15
N ILE A 137 0.54 -2.10 -10.41
CA ILE A 137 -0.84 -2.44 -10.79
C ILE A 137 -0.87 -3.90 -11.24
N TYR A 138 -1.72 -4.71 -10.60
CA TYR A 138 -2.07 -6.04 -11.08
C TYR A 138 -3.50 -6.06 -11.63
N SER A 139 -3.74 -6.91 -12.61
CA SER A 139 -5.06 -7.27 -13.10
C SER A 139 -5.17 -8.78 -13.20
N TRP A 140 -6.31 -9.33 -12.81
CA TRP A 140 -6.68 -10.71 -13.11
C TRP A 140 -7.53 -10.68 -14.39
N SER A 141 -7.21 -11.56 -15.33
CA SER A 141 -7.79 -11.58 -16.68
C SER A 141 -7.67 -12.99 -17.26
N ASN A 142 -8.27 -13.21 -18.42
CA ASN A 142 -8.32 -14.51 -19.07
C ASN A 142 -6.91 -14.93 -19.53
N VAL A 143 -6.41 -16.02 -18.97
CA VAL A 143 -5.18 -16.70 -19.38
C VAL A 143 -5.57 -18.05 -19.96
N TRP A 144 -4.94 -18.44 -21.07
CA TRP A 144 -5.18 -19.72 -21.74
C TRP A 144 -3.88 -20.27 -22.32
N ASN A 145 -3.85 -21.58 -22.61
CA ASN A 145 -2.72 -22.18 -23.32
C ASN A 145 -2.93 -22.07 -24.84
N THR A 146 -2.05 -21.33 -25.51
CA THR A 146 -2.08 -21.08 -26.96
C THR A 146 -1.86 -22.33 -27.82
N ASP A 147 -1.27 -23.40 -27.27
CA ASP A 147 -1.05 -24.66 -27.99
C ASP A 147 -2.34 -25.46 -28.19
N TYR A 148 -3.40 -25.12 -27.43
CA TYR A 148 -4.70 -25.81 -27.45
C TYR A 148 -5.87 -24.90 -27.81
N VAL A 149 -5.72 -23.58 -27.72
CA VAL A 149 -6.79 -22.60 -27.98
C VAL A 149 -6.25 -21.40 -28.77
N ASP A 150 -6.66 -21.30 -30.03
CA ASP A 150 -6.39 -20.14 -30.89
C ASP A 150 -6.94 -18.83 -30.29
N ILE A 151 -6.25 -17.72 -30.50
CA ILE A 151 -6.68 -16.37 -30.05
C ILE A 151 -8.06 -15.93 -30.60
N ALA A 152 -8.52 -16.57 -31.69
CA ALA A 152 -9.86 -16.36 -32.22
C ALA A 152 -10.96 -17.05 -31.38
N ALA A 153 -10.65 -18.20 -30.78
CA ALA A 153 -11.55 -19.02 -29.94
C ALA A 153 -11.37 -18.75 -28.42
N ALA A 154 -10.24 -18.17 -28.03
CA ALA A 154 -9.91 -17.83 -26.65
C ALA A 154 -11.05 -17.07 -25.93
N PRO A 155 -11.39 -17.46 -24.68
CA PRO A 155 -12.49 -16.87 -23.94
C PRO A 155 -12.23 -15.40 -23.61
N LYS A 156 -13.27 -14.57 -23.72
CA LYS A 156 -13.23 -13.11 -23.51
C LYS A 156 -14.19 -12.70 -22.40
N GLU A 157 -15.42 -13.21 -22.45
CA GLU A 157 -16.44 -13.00 -21.43
C GLU A 157 -16.57 -14.22 -20.52
N PHE A 158 -17.07 -14.05 -19.29
CA PHE A 158 -17.31 -15.18 -18.37
C PHE A 158 -18.25 -16.25 -18.96
N THR A 159 -19.12 -15.89 -19.91
CA THR A 159 -19.97 -16.84 -20.62
C THR A 159 -19.24 -17.70 -21.66
N ASP A 160 -18.06 -17.30 -22.15
CA ASP A 160 -17.28 -18.13 -23.07
C ASP A 160 -16.79 -19.41 -22.38
N TYR A 161 -16.44 -19.32 -21.10
CA TYR A 161 -16.01 -20.44 -20.27
C TYR A 161 -17.10 -21.52 -20.04
N LEU A 162 -18.36 -21.25 -20.43
CA LEU A 162 -19.47 -22.19 -20.36
C LEU A 162 -19.64 -23.04 -21.63
N LYS A 163 -18.78 -22.86 -22.65
CA LYS A 163 -18.81 -23.68 -23.88
C LYS A 163 -18.34 -25.12 -23.58
N PRO A 164 -18.95 -26.16 -24.20
CA PRO A 164 -18.54 -27.55 -24.02
C PRO A 164 -17.06 -27.83 -24.36
N GLU A 165 -16.43 -27.00 -25.20
CA GLU A 165 -15.00 -27.12 -25.49
C GLU A 165 -14.09 -26.89 -24.27
N PHE A 166 -14.58 -26.28 -23.19
CA PHE A 166 -13.84 -26.02 -21.93
C PHE A 166 -14.26 -26.92 -20.76
N GLU A 167 -15.20 -27.85 -20.96
CA GLU A 167 -15.57 -28.86 -19.95
C GLU A 167 -14.33 -29.65 -19.49
N ASP A 168 -14.19 -29.83 -18.17
CA ASP A 168 -13.03 -30.43 -17.47
C ASP A 168 -11.64 -29.80 -17.77
N LYS A 169 -11.58 -28.53 -18.22
CA LYS A 169 -10.32 -27.84 -18.61
C LYS A 169 -10.04 -26.51 -17.89
N LEU A 170 -10.81 -26.19 -16.85
CA LEU A 170 -10.65 -24.96 -16.07
C LEU A 170 -9.90 -25.24 -14.76
N VAL A 171 -9.07 -24.27 -14.32
CA VAL A 171 -8.17 -24.35 -13.16
C VAL A 171 -8.19 -23.01 -12.42
#